data_AF-A0A382CPF7-F1
#
_entry.id   AF-A0A382CPF7-F1
#
_cell.length_a   1.000
_cell.length_b   1.000
_cell.length_c   1.000
_cell.angle_alpha   90.00
_cell.angle_beta   90.00
_cell.angle_gamma   90.00
#
_symmetry.space_group_name_H-M   'P 1'
#
loop_
_entity.id
_entity.type
_entity.pdbx_description
1 polymer ?
#
loop_
_entity_poly.entity_id
_entity_poly.type
_entity_poly.pdbx_seq_one_letter_code
_entity_poly.pdbx_strand_id
1 'polypeptide(L)'
;MDVPTARYIFQHYDCGGFRAYNGELLMKQRKSGTFQLPFLLFAVIALAVVAIACGSGGDGEVSESDGPIAKIDDTDRIYTADDIKNTTNFKLDDDYDVEGLDDAIAAIYGFYGTDPYARVEYEIRFYADHATAMSTGVDFADEATGANATILKDIQRWDEGLKDRRQCAGNGGHHSGKCDNPKYFDYVVVGNMIMMCQGKDSITSHQACADLMSVVQ
;
A
#
# COMPACT_ATOMS: atom_id res chain seq x y z
N MET A 1 41.12 40.57 -18.87
CA MET A 1 40.10 39.65 -19.42
C MET A 1 39.18 39.32 -18.26
N ASP A 2 38.13 40.10 -18.16
CA ASP A 2 37.10 40.03 -17.13
C ASP A 2 36.15 38.86 -17.36
N VAL A 3 35.80 38.15 -16.30
CA VAL A 3 34.63 37.26 -16.25
C VAL A 3 33.86 37.58 -14.96
N PRO A 4 32.58 37.98 -15.02
CA PRO A 4 31.83 38.43 -13.85
C PRO A 4 31.21 37.26 -13.07
N THR A 5 31.25 37.36 -11.75
CA THR A 5 30.65 36.43 -10.79
C THR A 5 29.21 36.86 -10.47
N ALA A 6 28.22 36.03 -10.77
CA ALA A 6 26.82 36.29 -10.47
C ALA A 6 26.51 36.04 -8.98
N ARG A 7 25.92 37.06 -8.33
CA ARG A 7 25.40 37.02 -6.96
C ARG A 7 23.95 36.55 -6.97
N TYR A 8 23.62 35.53 -6.18
CA TYR A 8 22.25 35.20 -5.82
C TYR A 8 21.84 35.93 -4.54
N ILE A 9 20.69 36.62 -4.60
CA ILE A 9 20.09 37.40 -3.52
C ILE A 9 19.13 36.49 -2.77
N PHE A 10 19.38 36.24 -1.48
CA PHE A 10 18.41 35.71 -0.53
C PHE A 10 17.66 36.89 0.10
N GLN A 11 16.35 36.93 -0.06
CA GLN A 11 15.49 37.95 0.53
C GLN A 11 14.75 37.31 1.71
N HIS A 12 15.29 37.54 2.91
CA HIS A 12 14.59 37.27 4.17
C HIS A 12 13.58 38.39 4.43
N TYR A 13 12.32 38.03 4.71
CA TYR A 13 11.32 38.95 5.22
C TYR A 13 11.21 38.76 6.73
N ASP A 14 11.66 39.79 7.45
CA ASP A 14 11.54 39.97 8.89
C ASP A 14 10.14 40.53 9.22
N CYS A 15 9.43 39.88 10.15
CA CYS A 15 8.19 40.38 10.73
C CYS A 15 8.48 40.97 12.11
N GLY A 16 8.57 42.30 12.21
CA GLY A 16 8.70 43.00 13.48
C GLY A 16 8.02 44.36 13.45
N GLY A 17 7.17 44.64 14.44
CA GLY A 17 6.73 46.02 14.74
C GLY A 17 5.44 46.15 15.52
N PHE A 18 5.47 45.96 16.85
CA PHE A 18 4.48 46.54 17.75
C PHE A 18 5.18 47.58 18.64
N ARG A 19 4.71 48.83 18.59
CA ARG A 19 5.32 50.00 19.25
C ARG A 19 4.50 50.33 20.50
N ALA A 20 5.13 50.31 21.67
CA ALA A 20 4.53 50.74 22.93
C ALA A 20 4.69 52.25 23.13
N TYR A 21 3.67 52.91 23.69
CA TYR A 21 3.85 54.14 24.46
C TYR A 21 2.90 54.16 25.66
N ASN A 22 3.49 54.55 26.81
CA ASN A 22 2.88 54.68 28.13
C ASN A 22 1.91 55.85 28.22
N GLY A 23 0.86 55.68 29.01
CA GLY A 23 0.02 56.76 29.52
C GLY A 23 -0.61 56.35 30.85
N GLU A 24 -0.01 56.79 31.96
CA GLU A 24 -0.67 56.84 33.27
C GLU A 24 -1.79 57.89 33.22
N LEU A 25 -3.01 57.49 33.50
CA LEU A 25 -4.02 58.42 34.00
C LEU A 25 -4.82 57.74 35.12
N LEU A 26 -4.50 58.17 36.34
CA LEU A 26 -5.29 57.98 37.55
C LEU A 26 -6.75 58.38 37.31
N MET A 27 -7.70 57.64 37.89
CA MET A 27 -8.83 58.17 38.67
C MET A 27 -9.79 57.05 39.13
N LYS A 28 -9.88 56.94 40.46
CA LYS A 28 -11.13 56.90 41.26
C LYS A 28 -11.95 55.59 41.29
N GLN A 29 -11.71 54.83 42.36
CA GLN A 29 -12.65 53.88 42.94
C GLN A 29 -13.93 54.57 43.41
N ARG A 30 -15.11 54.06 43.02
CA ARG A 30 -16.35 54.20 43.79
C ARG A 30 -17.27 52.99 43.58
N LYS A 31 -17.53 52.29 44.69
CA LYS A 31 -18.52 51.22 44.89
C LYS A 31 -19.94 51.68 44.58
N SER A 32 -20.84 50.76 44.20
CA SER A 32 -22.10 50.48 44.91
C SER A 32 -23.13 49.76 44.04
N GLY A 33 -23.72 48.69 44.57
CA GLY A 33 -25.13 48.33 44.28
C GLY A 33 -25.37 46.97 43.66
N THR A 34 -25.50 45.96 44.51
CA THR A 34 -26.13 44.65 44.25
C THR A 34 -27.65 44.77 44.12
N PHE A 35 -28.23 44.21 43.05
CA PHE A 35 -29.66 43.88 42.91
C PHE A 35 -29.75 42.70 41.93
N GLN A 36 -29.85 41.44 42.37
CA GLN A 36 -31.11 40.68 42.61
C GLN A 36 -32.05 40.83 41.40
N LEU A 37 -32.51 39.84 40.63
CA LEU A 37 -32.49 38.38 40.60
C LEU A 37 -32.91 38.01 39.14
N PRO A 38 -32.69 36.79 38.67
CA PRO A 38 -32.75 36.40 37.25
C PRO A 38 -34.18 36.12 36.79
N PHE A 39 -34.70 36.87 35.82
CA PHE A 39 -35.89 36.48 35.07
C PHE A 39 -36.03 37.34 33.81
N LEU A 40 -35.61 36.79 32.68
CA LEU A 40 -35.89 37.16 31.27
C LEU A 40 -34.94 36.23 30.46
N LEU A 41 -35.03 34.91 30.60
CA LEU A 41 -35.88 34.03 29.79
C LEU A 41 -36.06 34.51 28.32
N PHE A 42 -35.55 33.65 27.45
CA PHE A 42 -36.20 33.23 26.21
C PHE A 42 -36.32 34.26 25.08
N ALA A 43 -35.26 34.37 24.27
CA ALA A 43 -35.42 34.68 22.85
C ALA A 43 -34.19 34.34 21.98
N VAL A 44 -33.48 33.21 22.15
CA VAL A 44 -32.61 32.69 21.08
C VAL A 44 -32.46 31.16 21.19
N ILE A 45 -33.50 30.42 20.80
CA ILE A 45 -33.37 28.99 20.43
C ILE A 45 -33.75 28.85 18.96
N ALA A 46 -32.96 28.02 18.28
CA ALA A 46 -33.13 27.44 16.95
C ALA A 46 -32.55 28.21 15.75
N LEU A 47 -31.27 27.94 15.44
CA LEU A 47 -30.90 27.63 14.07
C LEU A 47 -29.74 26.62 13.99
N ALA A 48 -30.12 25.38 13.65
CA ALA A 48 -29.42 24.34 12.90
C ALA A 48 -28.01 23.87 13.29
N VAL A 49 -27.96 22.60 13.69
CA VAL A 49 -26.81 21.69 13.73
C VAL A 49 -26.19 21.55 12.34
N VAL A 50 -24.87 21.76 12.22
CA VAL A 50 -24.05 21.24 11.11
C VAL A 50 -22.84 20.54 11.72
N ALA A 51 -22.54 19.37 11.16
CA ALA A 51 -21.71 18.30 11.69
C ALA A 51 -20.28 18.70 12.13
N ILE A 52 -19.82 18.04 13.20
CA ILE A 52 -18.40 17.88 13.53
C ILE A 52 -17.85 16.75 12.66
N ALA A 53 -16.98 17.07 11.70
CA ALA A 53 -16.02 16.14 11.13
C ALA A 53 -14.94 16.91 10.34
N CYS A 54 -13.82 17.23 10.99
CA CYS A 54 -12.47 17.15 10.43
C CYS A 54 -11.48 17.54 11.55
N GLY A 55 -10.92 16.53 12.21
CA GLY A 55 -9.77 16.71 13.11
C GLY A 55 -8.50 16.76 12.26
N SER A 56 -7.75 17.85 12.43
CA SER A 56 -6.45 18.08 11.82
C SER A 56 -5.35 17.48 12.72
N GLY A 57 -4.37 16.79 12.11
CA GLY A 57 -3.05 16.57 12.69
C GLY A 57 -2.69 15.11 12.96
N GLY A 58 -2.06 14.47 11.99
CA GLY A 58 -1.38 13.18 12.12
C GLY A 58 -0.65 12.88 10.81
N ASP A 59 0.65 13.17 10.77
CA ASP A 59 1.54 12.83 9.66
C ASP A 59 1.67 11.31 9.55
N GLY A 60 1.29 10.76 8.39
CA GLY A 60 1.22 9.32 8.10
C GLY A 60 0.81 9.07 6.65
N GLU A 61 1.81 9.24 5.78
CA GLU A 61 2.06 8.70 4.44
C GLU A 61 0.96 7.93 3.67
N VAL A 62 0.65 8.47 2.48
CA VAL A 62 0.12 7.85 1.24
C VAL A 62 -0.98 6.78 1.32
N SER A 63 -2.23 7.23 1.18
CA SER A 63 -3.25 6.44 0.47
C SER A 63 -3.16 6.74 -1.04
N GLU A 64 -2.37 5.96 -1.77
CA GLU A 64 -2.54 5.82 -3.22
C GLU A 64 -3.20 4.48 -3.51
N SER A 65 -4.52 4.48 -3.67
CA SER A 65 -5.23 3.38 -4.32
C SER A 65 -5.83 3.89 -5.64
N ASP A 66 -4.97 4.14 -6.64
CA ASP A 66 -5.41 4.33 -8.04
C ASP A 66 -5.36 3.01 -8.84
N GLY A 67 -5.14 1.88 -8.15
CA GLY A 67 -5.11 0.53 -8.71
C GLY A 67 -6.36 -0.30 -8.37
N PRO A 68 -6.55 -1.45 -9.04
CA PRO A 68 -7.75 -2.30 -8.89
C PRO A 68 -7.87 -2.99 -7.53
N ILE A 69 -6.78 -3.02 -6.75
CA ILE A 69 -6.70 -3.53 -5.38
C ILE A 69 -5.58 -2.76 -4.64
N ALA A 70 -5.67 -2.65 -3.32
CA ALA A 70 -4.58 -2.12 -2.51
C ALA A 70 -3.35 -3.04 -2.61
N LYS A 71 -2.15 -2.47 -2.73
CA LYS A 71 -0.91 -3.26 -2.74
C LYS A 71 -0.69 -3.96 -1.40
N ILE A 72 -1.06 -3.31 -0.30
CA ILE A 72 -1.00 -3.84 1.06
C ILE A 72 -2.40 -3.68 1.67
N ASP A 73 -2.99 -4.80 2.04
CA ASP A 73 -4.21 -4.92 2.84
C ASP A 73 -3.84 -5.61 4.16
N ASP A 74 -3.90 -4.85 5.25
CA ASP A 74 -3.50 -5.26 6.60
C ASP A 74 -4.62 -5.94 7.39
N THR A 75 -5.62 -6.49 6.70
CA THR A 75 -6.70 -7.27 7.31
C THR A 75 -6.18 -8.33 8.30
N ASP A 76 -6.87 -8.45 9.46
CA ASP A 76 -6.55 -9.43 10.50
C ASP A 76 -6.87 -10.89 10.08
N ARG A 77 -7.42 -11.10 8.87
CA ARG A 77 -7.73 -12.44 8.39
C ARG A 77 -6.46 -13.24 8.10
N ILE A 78 -6.39 -14.43 8.69
CA ILE A 78 -5.38 -15.43 8.39
C ILE A 78 -5.92 -16.37 7.30
N TYR A 79 -5.33 -16.27 6.11
CA TYR A 79 -5.57 -17.13 4.96
C TYR A 79 -4.72 -18.39 5.02
N THR A 80 -5.27 -19.45 4.47
CA THR A 80 -4.65 -20.76 4.29
C THR A 80 -4.61 -21.12 2.81
N ALA A 81 -3.75 -22.06 2.43
CA ALA A 81 -3.71 -22.58 1.07
C ALA A 81 -5.07 -23.15 0.62
N ASP A 82 -5.85 -23.72 1.55
CA ASP A 82 -7.17 -24.28 1.26
C ASP A 82 -8.21 -23.20 0.92
N ASP A 83 -8.11 -21.98 1.46
CA ASP A 83 -8.98 -20.86 1.06
C ASP A 83 -8.86 -20.57 -0.44
N ILE A 84 -7.64 -20.66 -0.98
CA ILE A 84 -7.39 -20.49 -2.42
C ILE A 84 -7.73 -21.76 -3.20
N LYS A 85 -7.28 -22.94 -2.76
CA LYS A 85 -7.51 -24.20 -3.48
C LYS A 85 -9.00 -24.51 -3.67
N ASN A 86 -9.83 -24.12 -2.70
CA ASN A 86 -11.28 -24.34 -2.75
C ASN A 86 -12.04 -23.21 -3.48
N THR A 87 -11.35 -22.17 -3.93
CA THR A 87 -11.96 -21.09 -4.71
C THR A 87 -12.43 -21.61 -6.07
N THR A 88 -13.63 -21.20 -6.48
CA THR A 88 -14.21 -21.61 -7.76
C THR A 88 -13.30 -21.21 -8.92
N ASN A 89 -13.06 -22.13 -9.86
CA ASN A 89 -12.18 -21.98 -11.02
C ASN A 89 -10.67 -21.85 -10.73
N PHE A 90 -10.24 -21.84 -9.46
CA PHE A 90 -8.83 -22.03 -9.15
C PHE A 90 -8.43 -23.48 -9.48
N LYS A 91 -7.30 -23.64 -10.16
CA LYS A 91 -6.70 -24.94 -10.44
C LYS A 91 -5.29 -24.95 -9.88
N LEU A 92 -5.10 -25.73 -8.82
CA LEU A 92 -3.77 -26.04 -8.28
C LEU A 92 -2.93 -26.77 -9.33
N ASP A 93 -1.66 -26.40 -9.42
CA ASP A 93 -0.64 -27.12 -10.20
C ASP A 93 0.40 -27.75 -9.28
N ASP A 94 0.89 -27.00 -8.29
CA ASP A 94 1.92 -27.45 -7.36
C ASP A 94 1.73 -26.92 -5.94
N ASP A 95 2.14 -27.74 -4.98
CA ASP A 95 2.31 -27.40 -3.57
C ASP A 95 3.82 -27.34 -3.33
N TYR A 96 4.38 -26.13 -3.30
CA TYR A 96 5.82 -25.93 -3.21
C TYR A 96 6.37 -26.33 -1.85
N ASP A 97 7.55 -26.94 -1.86
CA ASP A 97 8.36 -27.11 -0.67
C ASP A 97 8.90 -25.75 -0.23
N VAL A 98 8.62 -25.38 1.02
CA VAL A 98 9.03 -24.09 1.60
C VAL A 98 10.43 -24.14 2.20
N GLU A 99 11.17 -25.25 2.08
CA GLU A 99 12.58 -25.28 2.46
C GLU A 99 13.37 -24.18 1.75
N GLY A 100 14.00 -23.28 2.53
CA GLY A 100 14.74 -22.12 2.03
C GLY A 100 13.89 -20.88 1.71
N LEU A 101 12.57 -20.93 1.92
CA LEU A 101 11.67 -19.78 1.93
C LEU A 101 11.36 -19.39 3.38
N ASP A 102 12.21 -18.54 3.96
CA ASP A 102 12.17 -18.26 5.39
C ASP A 102 10.79 -17.80 5.88
N ASP A 103 10.39 -18.31 7.05
CA ASP A 103 9.13 -18.07 7.77
C ASP A 103 7.83 -18.41 7.00
N ALA A 104 7.90 -18.91 5.77
CA ALA A 104 6.73 -19.37 5.04
C ALA A 104 6.22 -20.69 5.62
N ILE A 105 4.89 -20.78 5.77
CA ILE A 105 4.21 -21.99 6.25
C ILE A 105 3.62 -22.82 5.12
N ALA A 106 3.38 -22.19 3.96
CA ALA A 106 2.96 -22.84 2.73
C ALA A 106 3.26 -21.93 1.53
N ALA A 107 3.48 -22.53 0.36
CA ALA A 107 3.50 -21.82 -0.91
C ALA A 107 2.82 -22.69 -1.97
N ILE A 108 1.99 -22.09 -2.81
CA ILE A 108 1.26 -22.81 -3.87
C ILE A 108 1.44 -22.12 -5.20
N TYR A 109 1.35 -22.91 -6.26
CA TYR A 109 1.30 -22.44 -7.63
C TYR A 109 0.07 -22.99 -8.35
N GLY A 110 -0.60 -22.13 -9.11
CA GLY A 110 -1.81 -22.51 -9.81
C GLY A 110 -2.31 -21.47 -10.77
N PHE A 111 -3.49 -21.76 -11.31
CA PHE A 111 -4.11 -21.02 -12.39
C PHE A 111 -5.50 -20.56 -11.99
N TYR A 112 -5.83 -19.31 -12.30
CA TYR A 112 -7.19 -18.79 -12.16
C TYR A 112 -7.55 -17.86 -13.31
N GLY A 113 -8.83 -17.86 -13.66
CA GLY A 113 -9.45 -16.98 -14.63
C GLY A 113 -10.95 -17.24 -14.64
N THR A 114 -11.74 -16.18 -14.80
CA THR A 114 -13.20 -16.29 -14.92
C THR A 114 -13.59 -17.11 -16.15
N ASP A 115 -12.84 -16.98 -17.24
CA ASP A 115 -12.86 -17.89 -18.39
C ASP A 115 -11.82 -19.02 -18.17
N PRO A 116 -12.24 -20.30 -18.11
CA PRO A 116 -11.31 -21.42 -17.92
C PRO A 116 -10.32 -21.61 -19.08
N TYR A 117 -10.54 -20.99 -20.23
CA TYR A 117 -9.62 -20.99 -21.38
C TYR A 117 -8.70 -19.77 -21.42
N ALA A 118 -8.89 -18.78 -20.53
CA ALA A 118 -8.08 -17.58 -20.41
C ALA A 118 -7.62 -17.38 -18.95
N ARG A 119 -6.98 -18.42 -18.40
CA ARG A 119 -6.41 -18.37 -17.05
C ARG A 119 -5.03 -17.74 -17.08
N VAL A 120 -4.71 -17.06 -15.98
CA VAL A 120 -3.37 -16.59 -15.67
C VAL A 120 -2.83 -17.35 -14.46
N GLU A 121 -1.55 -17.16 -14.22
CA GLU A 121 -0.78 -17.93 -13.24
C GLU A 121 -0.53 -17.16 -11.95
N TYR A 122 -0.45 -17.87 -10.84
CA TYR A 122 -0.33 -17.32 -9.50
C TYR A 122 0.67 -18.13 -8.71
N GLU A 123 1.57 -17.44 -8.04
CA GLU A 123 2.33 -17.99 -6.92
C GLU A 123 1.86 -17.27 -5.65
N ILE A 124 1.49 -18.05 -4.63
CA ILE A 124 0.90 -17.50 -3.41
C ILE A 124 1.63 -18.11 -2.22
N ARG A 125 2.19 -17.24 -1.38
CA ARG A 125 2.97 -17.59 -0.19
C ARG A 125 2.19 -17.20 1.06
N PHE A 126 2.19 -18.09 2.04
CA PHE A 126 1.47 -17.90 3.30
C PHE A 126 2.47 -17.86 4.44
N TYR A 127 2.26 -16.92 5.35
CA TYR A 127 3.06 -16.71 6.55
C TYR A 127 2.18 -16.88 7.79
N ALA A 128 2.80 -16.89 8.98
CA ALA A 128 2.05 -17.04 10.24
C ALA A 128 1.04 -15.89 10.46
N ASP A 129 1.41 -14.67 10.09
CA ASP A 129 0.61 -13.45 10.23
C ASP A 129 1.06 -12.36 9.25
N HIS A 130 0.35 -11.23 9.23
CA HIS A 130 0.69 -10.07 8.40
C HIS A 130 2.07 -9.50 8.73
N ALA A 131 2.45 -9.45 10.00
CA ALA A 131 3.75 -8.92 10.41
C ALA A 131 4.92 -9.75 9.85
N THR A 132 4.78 -11.08 9.82
CA THR A 132 5.75 -12.01 9.25
C THR A 132 5.79 -11.91 7.72
N ALA A 133 4.63 -11.81 7.07
CA ALA A 133 4.55 -11.56 5.64
C ALA A 133 5.30 -10.26 5.26
N MET A 134 5.09 -9.18 6.02
CA MET A 134 5.73 -7.90 5.76
C MET A 134 7.23 -7.88 6.08
N SER A 135 7.66 -8.52 7.17
CA SER A 135 9.05 -8.45 7.63
C SER A 135 9.99 -9.42 6.92
N THR A 136 9.52 -10.60 6.52
CA THR A 136 10.32 -11.63 5.84
C THR A 136 9.84 -11.84 4.41
N GLY A 137 8.53 -12.02 4.21
CA GLY A 137 7.97 -12.45 2.92
C GLY A 137 8.13 -11.43 1.79
N VAL A 138 7.95 -10.14 2.09
CA VAL A 138 8.08 -9.04 1.14
C VAL A 138 9.46 -9.03 0.48
N ASP A 139 10.54 -9.27 1.23
CA ASP A 139 11.89 -9.31 0.69
C ASP A 139 12.06 -10.45 -0.35
N PHE A 140 11.42 -11.61 -0.12
CA PHE A 140 11.41 -12.71 -1.09
C PHE A 140 10.54 -12.40 -2.32
N ALA A 141 9.50 -11.57 -2.16
CA ALA A 141 8.62 -11.18 -3.25
C ALA A 141 9.26 -10.09 -4.12
N ASP A 142 9.92 -9.11 -3.51
CA ASP A 142 10.70 -8.08 -4.20
C ASP A 142 11.82 -8.70 -5.05
N GLU A 143 12.50 -9.73 -4.54
CA GLU A 143 13.51 -10.47 -5.31
C GLU A 143 12.90 -11.21 -6.51
N ALA A 144 11.67 -11.74 -6.39
CA ALA A 144 11.03 -12.59 -7.38
C ALA A 144 10.20 -11.82 -8.42
N THR A 145 9.99 -10.51 -8.27
CA THR A 145 9.05 -9.73 -9.09
C THR A 145 9.67 -8.50 -9.76
N GLY A 146 8.97 -7.98 -10.76
CA GLY A 146 9.33 -6.75 -11.46
C GLY A 146 10.41 -6.93 -12.52
N ALA A 147 10.76 -5.83 -13.18
CA ALA A 147 11.70 -5.84 -14.31
C ALA A 147 13.11 -6.36 -13.95
N ASN A 148 13.49 -6.25 -12.68
CA ASN A 148 14.79 -6.66 -12.16
C ASN A 148 14.74 -7.96 -11.34
N ALA A 149 13.65 -8.73 -11.45
CA ALA A 149 13.50 -9.98 -10.71
C ALA A 149 14.71 -10.91 -10.90
N THR A 150 15.16 -11.50 -9.81
CA THR A 150 16.22 -12.51 -9.79
C THR A 150 15.63 -13.86 -10.20
N ILE A 151 15.66 -14.16 -11.50
CA ILE A 151 15.00 -15.37 -12.06
C ILE A 151 15.98 -16.40 -12.63
N LEU A 152 17.26 -16.29 -12.27
CA LEU A 152 18.30 -17.23 -12.66
C LEU A 152 18.74 -18.06 -11.46
N LYS A 153 18.94 -19.36 -11.71
CA LYS A 153 19.18 -20.37 -10.68
C LYS A 153 20.46 -20.15 -9.86
N ASP A 154 21.45 -19.51 -10.46
CA ASP A 154 22.75 -19.26 -9.83
C ASP A 154 22.73 -18.11 -8.82
N ILE A 155 21.69 -17.27 -8.85
CA ILE A 155 21.59 -16.06 -8.03
C ILE A 155 20.30 -15.96 -7.22
N GLN A 156 19.26 -16.70 -7.59
CA GLN A 156 18.02 -16.76 -6.83
C GLN A 156 18.22 -17.55 -5.54
N ARG A 157 17.78 -16.99 -4.41
CA ARG A 157 17.97 -17.60 -3.10
C ARG A 157 17.07 -18.80 -2.83
N TRP A 158 15.88 -18.82 -3.44
CA TRP A 158 14.92 -19.92 -3.31
C TRP A 158 14.57 -20.51 -4.69
N ASP A 159 15.06 -21.73 -4.93
CA ASP A 159 15.01 -22.40 -6.23
C ASP A 159 13.65 -23.06 -6.54
N GLU A 160 12.86 -23.40 -5.52
CA GLU A 160 11.57 -24.08 -5.70
C GLU A 160 10.57 -23.16 -6.41
N GLY A 161 9.89 -23.64 -7.45
CA GLY A 161 9.04 -22.80 -8.31
C GLY A 161 9.78 -21.83 -9.25
N LEU A 162 11.13 -21.79 -9.28
CA LEU A 162 11.88 -20.85 -10.14
C LEU A 162 11.54 -21.01 -11.63
N LYS A 163 11.26 -22.23 -12.09
CA LYS A 163 10.84 -22.49 -13.48
C LYS A 163 9.51 -21.78 -13.80
N ASP A 164 8.63 -21.67 -12.80
CA ASP A 164 7.27 -21.12 -12.90
C ASP A 164 7.26 -19.61 -12.65
N ARG A 165 8.31 -19.03 -12.06
CA ARG A 165 8.47 -17.55 -12.02
C ARG A 165 8.93 -16.95 -13.35
N ARG A 166 9.22 -17.78 -14.36
CA ARG A 166 9.71 -17.36 -15.68
C ARG A 166 8.68 -17.51 -16.77
N GLN A 167 8.73 -16.63 -17.76
CA GLN A 167 7.95 -16.73 -18.99
C GLN A 167 8.83 -16.57 -20.24
N CYS A 168 8.45 -17.29 -21.29
CA CYS A 168 9.11 -17.21 -22.58
C CYS A 168 8.51 -16.09 -23.42
N ALA A 169 9.32 -15.08 -23.77
CA ALA A 169 8.94 -14.09 -24.77
C ALA A 169 9.38 -14.59 -26.16
N GLY A 170 8.40 -14.86 -27.03
CA GLY A 170 8.66 -15.21 -28.42
C GLY A 170 9.05 -13.98 -29.24
N ASN A 171 10.16 -14.04 -29.97
CA ASN A 171 10.58 -12.95 -30.88
C ASN A 171 9.97 -13.09 -32.29
N GLY A 172 8.81 -13.75 -32.42
CA GLY A 172 8.10 -13.96 -33.69
C GLY A 172 8.79 -14.90 -34.71
N GLY A 173 9.88 -15.59 -34.35
CA GLY A 173 10.61 -16.53 -35.21
C GLY A 173 10.61 -17.98 -34.71
N HIS A 174 11.05 -18.92 -35.56
CA HIS A 174 11.16 -20.38 -35.28
C HIS A 174 12.17 -20.78 -34.18
N HIS A 175 12.63 -19.83 -33.37
CA HIS A 175 13.58 -20.08 -32.29
C HIS A 175 12.79 -20.17 -30.98
N SER A 176 13.21 -21.06 -30.07
CA SER A 176 12.69 -21.05 -28.71
C SER A 176 12.89 -19.65 -28.13
N GLY A 177 11.79 -18.97 -27.79
CA GLY A 177 11.83 -17.64 -27.21
C GLY A 177 12.73 -17.60 -25.98
N LYS A 178 13.22 -16.41 -25.65
CA LYS A 178 13.99 -16.19 -24.44
C LYS A 178 13.09 -16.43 -23.22
N CYS A 179 13.43 -17.40 -22.38
CA CYS A 179 12.65 -17.83 -21.21
C CYS A 179 13.23 -17.30 -19.89
N ASP A 180 13.90 -16.16 -19.98
CA ASP A 180 14.56 -15.41 -18.91
C ASP A 180 13.80 -14.10 -18.64
N ASN A 181 12.47 -14.09 -18.77
CA ASN A 181 11.64 -12.93 -18.41
C ASN A 181 10.83 -13.24 -17.15
N PRO A 182 10.67 -12.26 -16.24
CA PRO A 182 9.80 -12.41 -15.08
C PRO A 182 8.35 -12.59 -15.53
N LYS A 183 7.65 -13.53 -14.89
CA LYS A 183 6.21 -13.76 -15.06
C LYS A 183 5.35 -12.82 -14.22
N TYR A 184 5.86 -12.50 -13.03
CA TYR A 184 5.20 -11.66 -12.04
C TYR A 184 5.87 -10.30 -12.01
N PHE A 185 5.13 -9.23 -12.29
CA PHE A 185 5.70 -7.89 -12.35
C PHE A 185 5.54 -7.12 -11.05
N ASP A 186 4.59 -7.51 -10.21
CA ASP A 186 4.37 -6.99 -8.88
C ASP A 186 3.62 -8.05 -8.05
N TYR A 187 3.38 -7.74 -6.77
CA TYR A 187 2.64 -8.58 -5.84
C TYR A 187 1.70 -7.73 -4.97
N VAL A 188 0.74 -8.41 -4.34
CA VAL A 188 -0.07 -7.81 -3.28
C VAL A 188 0.09 -8.59 -1.98
N VAL A 189 -0.01 -7.88 -0.86
CA VAL A 189 -0.06 -8.47 0.48
C VAL A 189 -1.49 -8.34 1.00
N VAL A 190 -2.10 -9.45 1.42
CA VAL A 190 -3.45 -9.48 2.00
C VAL A 190 -3.41 -10.30 3.28
N GLY A 191 -3.50 -9.64 4.44
CA GLY A 191 -3.29 -10.28 5.74
C GLY A 191 -1.94 -10.99 5.77
N ASN A 192 -1.94 -12.29 6.04
CA ASN A 192 -0.73 -13.13 6.10
C ASN A 192 -0.24 -13.70 4.74
N MET A 193 -0.87 -13.31 3.64
CA MET A 193 -0.63 -13.87 2.32
C MET A 193 0.08 -12.86 1.41
N ILE A 194 1.04 -13.34 0.61
CA ILE A 194 1.64 -12.60 -0.49
C ILE A 194 1.29 -13.28 -1.79
N MET A 195 0.66 -12.55 -2.71
CA MET A 195 0.22 -13.06 -4.01
C MET A 195 1.03 -12.41 -5.12
N MET A 196 1.80 -13.22 -5.83
CA MET A 196 2.44 -12.82 -7.09
C MET A 196 1.56 -13.31 -8.23
N CYS A 197 0.91 -12.36 -8.91
CA CYS A 197 -0.06 -12.65 -9.96
C CYS A 197 0.54 -12.28 -11.32
N GLN A 198 0.36 -13.14 -12.31
CA GLN A 198 0.94 -12.94 -13.63
C GLN A 198 0.50 -11.60 -14.23
N GLY A 199 1.48 -10.85 -14.73
CA GLY A 199 1.26 -9.53 -15.31
C GLY A 199 2.47 -9.08 -16.12
N LYS A 200 2.25 -8.14 -17.04
CA LYS A 200 3.32 -7.53 -17.84
C LYS A 200 3.82 -6.22 -17.24
N ASP A 201 3.09 -5.71 -16.25
CA ASP A 201 3.33 -4.50 -15.47
C ASP A 201 2.59 -4.63 -14.13
N SER A 202 2.84 -3.71 -13.20
CA SER A 202 2.19 -3.74 -11.87
C SER A 202 0.66 -3.67 -11.96
N ILE A 203 0.11 -2.90 -12.91
CA ILE A 203 -1.34 -2.74 -13.05
C ILE A 203 -1.99 -4.08 -13.42
N THR A 204 -1.44 -4.79 -14.39
CA THR A 204 -1.95 -6.08 -14.84
C THR A 204 -1.73 -7.18 -13.80
N SER A 205 -0.61 -7.18 -13.08
CA SER A 205 -0.41 -8.08 -11.93
C SER A 205 -1.44 -7.83 -10.83
N HIS A 206 -1.65 -6.57 -10.43
CA HIS A 206 -2.65 -6.24 -9.40
C HIS A 206 -4.08 -6.55 -9.85
N GLN A 207 -4.41 -6.35 -11.13
CA GLN A 207 -5.72 -6.72 -11.66
C GLN A 207 -5.96 -8.23 -11.56
N ALA A 208 -4.96 -9.05 -11.91
CA ALA A 208 -5.08 -10.51 -11.76
C ALA A 208 -5.29 -10.91 -10.29
N CYS A 209 -4.58 -10.28 -9.35
CA CYS A 209 -4.80 -10.51 -7.92
C CYS A 209 -6.22 -10.09 -7.49
N ALA A 210 -6.69 -8.92 -7.94
CA ALA A 210 -8.03 -8.42 -7.65
C ALA A 210 -9.12 -9.38 -8.15
N ASP A 211 -8.95 -9.90 -9.36
CA ASP A 211 -9.90 -10.84 -9.96
C ASP A 211 -10.01 -12.13 -9.12
N LEU A 212 -8.88 -12.71 -8.71
CA LEU A 212 -8.89 -13.88 -7.82
C LEU A 212 -9.50 -13.54 -6.45
N MET A 213 -9.07 -12.44 -5.82
CA MET A 213 -9.57 -12.04 -4.49
C MET A 213 -11.06 -11.70 -4.47
N SER A 214 -11.64 -11.31 -5.60
CA SER A 214 -13.09 -11.06 -5.72
C SER A 214 -13.96 -12.31 -5.47
N VAL A 215 -13.37 -13.50 -5.55
CA VAL A 215 -14.07 -14.80 -5.38
C VAL A 215 -13.52 -15.67 -4.25
N VAL A 216 -12.45 -15.24 -3.59
CA VAL A 216 -11.94 -15.88 -2.38
C VAL A 216 -12.91 -15.54 -1.23
N GLN A 217 -13.56 -16.56 -0.69
CA GLN A 217 -14.53 -16.44 0.40
C GLN A 217 -13.82 -16.21 1.72
#